data_AF-A0A166KIE3-F1
#
_entry.id   AF-A0A166KIE3-F1
#
_cell.length_a   1.000
_cell.length_b   1.000
_cell.length_c   1.000
_cell.angle_alpha   90.00
_cell.angle_beta   90.00
_cell.angle_gamma   90.00
#
_symmetry.space_group_name_H-M   'P 1'
#
loop_
_entity.id
_entity.type
_entity.pdbx_description
1 polymer ?
#
loop_
_entity_poly.entity_id
_entity_poly.type
_entity_poly.pdbx_seq_one_letter_code
_entity_poly.pdbx_strand_id
1 'polypeptide(L)'
;MLANTTSPLIGNLTATNTFNQIPGAVEPVNYYEFSVFDTSRISLVLSGITQNSAQASIIYDRNNNRLLDRGERLYSQTAFVDINGTINATLGAGNYLVEIQRFNSPNNNNYSGFSVQLSGTPTPASILSDPGNTLNSAYNIGNLTGTKNFKEFVGVVDPVDYYKFSLADTSEISLLLSELTENALKTSIISDANNNGLIDSGETLYTDTAQVNSNGTINANLAAGNYFIAVEQDSANVNSNYSLTLSNLTISTPKAAKDFNQDNQTDILLTKPSEGLNKAWLMDGTNYVGEMNLPGLAAYRPVATADFNKDGNTDLLVNNPNNGWNLVWFLDGMNYVGGVGLPTAAGWEIKGAADFNGDGNVDILLNNTANNWNTVWFLGGENGATYTGYGNLPVAEGWDITGVADFNGDGKADLLLNNPTEGWNTVWFLDGTDYIGYENLPSSPGWQSLGTGDFNSDGKPDIIMNNPSQGWNSLWLMDGTNYTGFASLPTTPDGWEIAGMA
;
A
#
# COMPACT_ATOMS: atom_id res chain seq x y z
N MET A 1 2.80 -23.50 -48.85
CA MET A 1 3.69 -24.02 -49.91
C MET A 1 5.07 -23.48 -49.62
N LEU A 2 6.07 -24.34 -49.68
CA LEU A 2 7.43 -24.16 -49.14
C LEU A 2 8.00 -22.75 -49.37
N ALA A 3 8.43 -22.07 -48.30
CA ALA A 3 9.59 -21.20 -48.42
C ALA A 3 10.70 -22.08 -49.02
N ASN A 4 11.12 -21.78 -50.25
CA ASN A 4 12.12 -22.58 -50.96
C ASN A 4 13.32 -22.82 -50.03
N THR A 5 13.95 -24.00 -50.11
CA THR A 5 15.10 -24.41 -49.29
C THR A 5 16.37 -23.55 -49.50
N THR A 6 16.20 -22.34 -50.06
CA THR A 6 17.22 -21.35 -50.43
C THR A 6 16.80 -19.92 -50.06
N SER A 7 15.79 -19.72 -49.20
CA SER A 7 15.44 -18.38 -48.71
C SER A 7 16.66 -17.68 -48.10
N PRO A 8 16.97 -16.43 -48.50
CA PRO A 8 18.14 -15.73 -47.96
C PRO A 8 17.97 -15.51 -46.46
N LEU A 9 18.95 -15.97 -45.68
CA LEU A 9 19.04 -15.70 -44.24
C LEU A 9 19.71 -14.33 -44.04
N ILE A 10 18.97 -13.38 -43.49
CA ILE A 10 19.44 -12.05 -43.12
C ILE A 10 20.23 -12.11 -41.80
N GLY A 11 19.84 -13.02 -40.91
CA GLY A 11 20.36 -13.09 -39.54
C GLY A 11 19.72 -12.02 -38.65
N ASN A 12 20.46 -11.59 -37.63
CA ASN A 12 19.97 -10.59 -36.67
C ASN A 12 19.90 -9.20 -37.32
N LEU A 13 18.76 -8.51 -37.15
CA LEU A 13 18.58 -7.15 -37.67
C LEU A 13 19.35 -6.11 -36.84
N THR A 14 20.66 -5.99 -37.10
CA THR A 14 21.52 -4.96 -36.47
C THR A 14 21.78 -3.75 -37.38
N ALA A 15 21.31 -3.79 -38.63
CA ALA A 15 21.46 -2.74 -39.63
C ALA A 15 20.35 -2.83 -40.68
N THR A 16 20.22 -1.80 -41.52
CA THR A 16 19.30 -1.82 -42.67
C THR A 16 19.80 -2.76 -43.75
N ASN A 17 18.98 -3.74 -44.09
CA ASN A 17 19.21 -4.69 -45.17
C ASN A 17 18.34 -4.35 -46.37
N THR A 18 18.88 -4.47 -47.59
CA THR A 18 18.14 -4.19 -48.83
C THR A 18 18.14 -5.42 -49.76
N PHE A 19 16.96 -5.81 -50.22
CA PHE A 19 16.76 -6.94 -51.13
C PHE A 19 16.08 -6.47 -52.40
N ASN A 20 16.63 -6.82 -53.56
CA ASN A 20 16.10 -6.43 -54.85
C ASN A 20 15.75 -7.67 -55.68
N GLN A 21 14.60 -7.64 -56.33
CA GLN A 21 14.18 -8.66 -57.29
C GLN A 21 13.85 -8.00 -58.62
N ILE A 22 14.41 -8.54 -59.71
CA ILE A 22 14.12 -8.07 -61.07
C ILE A 22 12.76 -8.60 -61.57
N PRO A 23 12.09 -7.90 -62.50
CA PRO A 23 10.87 -8.40 -63.15
C PRO A 23 11.09 -9.74 -63.86
N GLY A 24 10.13 -10.67 -63.79
CA GLY A 24 10.26 -11.98 -64.42
C GLY A 24 9.10 -12.94 -64.14
N ALA A 25 9.13 -14.12 -64.78
CA ALA A 25 8.06 -15.12 -64.75
C ALA A 25 8.16 -16.16 -63.61
N VAL A 26 9.13 -16.02 -62.70
CA VAL A 26 9.43 -17.06 -61.69
C VAL A 26 9.08 -16.58 -60.28
N GLU A 27 8.34 -17.46 -59.58
CA GLU A 27 7.73 -17.45 -58.24
C GLU A 27 6.83 -16.24 -57.86
N PRO A 28 5.51 -16.40 -57.68
CA PRO A 28 4.63 -15.33 -57.21
C PRO A 28 4.94 -14.86 -55.78
N VAL A 29 5.71 -15.64 -55.03
CA VAL A 29 5.98 -15.39 -53.61
C VAL A 29 7.47 -15.51 -53.32
N ASN A 30 8.02 -14.55 -52.57
CA ASN A 30 9.39 -14.56 -52.10
C ASN A 30 9.41 -14.52 -50.57
N TYR A 31 10.31 -15.28 -49.95
CA TYR A 31 10.47 -15.35 -48.49
C TYR A 31 11.90 -14.98 -48.09
N TYR A 32 12.04 -14.10 -47.09
CA TYR A 32 13.32 -13.72 -46.48
C TYR A 32 13.27 -13.97 -44.97
N GLU A 33 14.29 -14.63 -44.42
CA GLU A 33 14.33 -14.97 -43.00
C GLU A 33 15.13 -13.93 -42.22
N PHE A 34 14.61 -13.45 -41.10
CA PHE A 34 15.34 -12.60 -40.17
C PHE A 34 15.06 -12.98 -38.73
N SER A 35 15.98 -12.65 -37.84
CA SER A 35 15.80 -12.82 -36.40
C SER A 35 15.87 -11.47 -35.69
N VAL A 36 15.15 -11.37 -34.59
CA VAL A 36 15.20 -10.25 -33.64
C VAL A 36 15.78 -10.82 -32.34
N PHE A 37 16.88 -10.25 -31.85
CA PHE A 37 17.54 -10.74 -30.64
C PHE A 37 16.96 -10.14 -29.36
N ASP A 38 16.72 -8.84 -29.37
CA ASP A 38 16.02 -8.10 -28.31
C ASP A 38 14.80 -7.42 -28.94
N THR A 39 13.75 -7.20 -28.15
CA THR A 39 12.56 -6.46 -28.60
C THR A 39 12.95 -5.22 -29.37
N SER A 40 12.48 -5.10 -30.61
CA SER A 40 12.94 -4.09 -31.56
C SER A 40 11.80 -3.47 -32.33
N ARG A 41 11.92 -2.16 -32.60
CA ARG A 41 11.08 -1.49 -33.59
C ARG A 41 11.59 -1.82 -34.98
N ILE A 42 10.76 -2.48 -35.77
CA ILE A 42 11.02 -2.92 -37.13
C ILE A 42 10.39 -1.94 -38.12
N SER A 43 11.15 -1.60 -39.16
CA SER A 43 10.65 -0.87 -40.32
C SER A 43 10.94 -1.66 -41.59
N LEU A 44 9.89 -2.01 -42.31
CA LEU A 44 9.91 -2.68 -43.61
C LEU A 44 9.31 -1.74 -44.65
N VAL A 45 10.06 -1.43 -45.70
CA VAL A 45 9.62 -0.63 -46.84
C VAL A 45 9.72 -1.46 -48.12
N LEU A 46 8.57 -1.81 -48.69
CA LEU A 46 8.44 -2.42 -50.01
C LEU A 46 8.22 -1.32 -51.06
N SER A 47 9.12 -1.27 -52.04
CA SER A 47 9.19 -0.23 -53.08
C SER A 47 9.61 -0.84 -54.42
N GLY A 48 9.78 -0.01 -55.45
CA GLY A 48 10.29 -0.46 -56.76
C GLY A 48 9.27 -1.27 -57.57
N ILE A 49 7.99 -1.21 -57.20
CA ILE A 49 6.91 -1.87 -57.94
C ILE A 49 6.69 -1.16 -59.27
N THR A 50 6.94 -1.86 -60.36
CA THR A 50 6.88 -1.33 -61.73
C THR A 50 5.58 -1.64 -62.46
N GLN A 51 4.76 -2.56 -61.91
CA GLN A 51 3.46 -2.94 -62.47
C GLN A 51 2.56 -3.57 -61.41
N ASN A 52 1.24 -3.32 -61.53
CA ASN A 52 0.20 -3.82 -60.62
C ASN A 52 0.49 -3.52 -59.13
N SER A 53 0.66 -4.55 -58.30
CA SER A 53 0.90 -4.43 -56.87
C SER A 53 1.65 -5.65 -56.32
N ALA A 54 2.22 -5.48 -55.13
CA ALA A 54 2.76 -6.57 -54.33
C ALA A 54 2.46 -6.31 -52.85
N GLN A 55 2.24 -7.37 -52.08
CA GLN A 55 2.01 -7.31 -50.65
C GLN A 55 3.24 -7.81 -49.91
N ALA A 56 3.72 -7.01 -48.96
CA ALA A 56 4.66 -7.47 -47.95
C ALA A 56 3.91 -7.94 -46.71
N SER A 57 4.34 -9.05 -46.10
CA SER A 57 3.84 -9.52 -44.81
C SER A 57 5.00 -9.83 -43.88
N ILE A 58 4.83 -9.51 -42.59
CA ILE A 58 5.70 -10.01 -41.52
C ILE A 58 4.98 -11.19 -40.86
N ILE A 59 5.67 -12.32 -40.77
CA ILE A 59 5.17 -13.59 -40.25
C ILE A 59 6.07 -14.02 -39.10
N TYR A 60 5.49 -14.41 -37.97
CA TYR A 60 6.21 -15.05 -36.87
C TYR A 60 6.15 -16.57 -37.03
N ASP A 61 7.29 -17.20 -37.30
CA ASP A 61 7.40 -18.65 -37.51
C ASP A 61 7.50 -19.36 -36.15
N ARG A 62 6.34 -19.71 -35.58
CA ARG A 62 6.22 -20.14 -34.17
C ARG A 62 6.90 -21.48 -33.92
N ASN A 63 6.87 -22.36 -34.91
CA ASN A 63 7.36 -23.72 -34.81
C ASN A 63 8.68 -23.91 -35.58
N ASN A 64 9.25 -22.81 -36.12
CA ASN A 64 10.47 -22.79 -36.93
C ASN A 64 10.41 -23.79 -38.10
N ASN A 65 9.21 -24.04 -38.62
CA ASN A 65 9.01 -25.01 -39.70
C ASN A 65 9.12 -24.36 -41.09
N ARG A 66 9.25 -23.03 -41.17
CA ARG A 66 9.33 -22.23 -42.39
C ARG A 66 8.10 -22.35 -43.30
N LEU A 67 6.95 -22.66 -42.72
CA LEU A 67 5.66 -22.73 -43.38
C LEU A 67 4.75 -21.70 -42.75
N LEU A 68 4.03 -20.96 -43.58
CA LEU A 68 2.96 -20.10 -43.10
C LEU A 68 1.83 -20.97 -42.54
N ASP A 69 1.68 -20.96 -41.23
CA ASP A 69 0.56 -21.55 -40.52
C ASP A 69 -0.53 -20.49 -40.21
N ARG A 70 -1.74 -20.98 -39.87
CA ARG A 70 -2.87 -20.10 -39.57
C ARG A 70 -2.56 -19.29 -38.30
N GLY A 71 -2.55 -17.96 -38.43
CA GLY A 71 -2.32 -17.02 -37.31
C GLY A 71 -0.87 -16.56 -37.13
N GLU A 72 0.03 -16.94 -38.04
CA GLU A 72 1.43 -16.51 -37.98
C GLU A 72 1.70 -15.18 -38.70
N ARG A 73 0.86 -14.83 -39.68
CA ARG A 73 0.92 -13.51 -40.34
C ARG A 73 0.46 -12.44 -39.37
N LEU A 74 1.39 -11.58 -38.96
CA LEU A 74 1.15 -10.51 -38.00
C LEU A 74 0.74 -9.22 -38.69
N TYR A 75 1.51 -8.84 -39.71
CA TYR A 75 1.35 -7.56 -40.42
C TYR A 75 1.33 -7.79 -41.92
N SER A 76 0.59 -6.96 -42.65
CA SER A 76 0.59 -6.97 -44.10
C SER A 76 0.32 -5.60 -44.68
N GLN A 77 1.06 -5.23 -45.72
CA GLN A 77 0.87 -3.97 -46.42
C GLN A 77 1.08 -4.15 -47.92
N THR A 78 0.16 -3.59 -48.70
CA THR A 78 0.26 -3.59 -50.16
C THR A 78 1.01 -2.35 -50.65
N ALA A 79 1.96 -2.57 -51.56
CA ALA A 79 2.64 -1.57 -52.36
C ALA A 79 2.09 -1.57 -53.79
N PHE A 80 2.03 -0.38 -54.40
CA PHE A 80 1.56 -0.16 -55.77
C PHE A 80 2.63 0.55 -56.59
N VAL A 81 2.38 0.73 -57.88
CA VAL A 81 3.21 1.61 -58.73
C VAL A 81 3.26 3.00 -58.09
N ASP A 82 4.46 3.53 -57.90
CA ASP A 82 4.77 4.82 -57.27
C ASP A 82 4.32 4.99 -55.80
N ILE A 83 3.83 3.93 -55.14
CA ILE A 83 3.40 3.96 -53.74
C ILE A 83 4.08 2.83 -52.97
N ASN A 84 4.96 3.19 -52.05
CA ASN A 84 5.63 2.23 -51.17
C ASN A 84 4.64 1.63 -50.17
N GLY A 85 4.79 0.34 -49.89
CA GLY A 85 4.15 -0.32 -48.76
C GLY A 85 5.09 -0.27 -47.57
N THR A 86 4.67 0.34 -46.47
CA THR A 86 5.48 0.43 -45.24
C THR A 86 4.80 -0.32 -44.10
N ILE A 87 5.56 -1.18 -43.41
CA ILE A 87 5.16 -1.79 -42.14
C ILE A 87 6.12 -1.26 -41.07
N ASN A 88 5.56 -0.58 -40.07
CA ASN A 88 6.27 -0.26 -38.83
C ASN A 88 5.62 -1.08 -37.72
N ALA A 89 6.40 -1.92 -37.06
CA ALA A 89 5.92 -2.85 -36.05
C ALA A 89 6.93 -2.96 -34.91
N THR A 90 6.47 -3.26 -33.70
CA THR A 90 7.32 -3.71 -32.61
C THR A 90 7.30 -5.23 -32.58
N LEU A 91 8.46 -5.87 -32.63
CA LEU A 91 8.59 -7.32 -32.56
C LEU A 91 9.47 -7.71 -31.38
N GLY A 92 9.04 -8.70 -30.60
CA GLY A 92 9.87 -9.30 -29.56
C GLY A 92 10.97 -10.20 -30.15
N ALA A 93 11.77 -10.81 -29.27
CA ALA A 93 12.83 -11.71 -29.69
C ALA A 93 12.26 -12.97 -30.37
N GLY A 94 12.77 -13.32 -31.54
CA GLY A 94 12.24 -14.46 -32.30
C GLY A 94 12.69 -14.54 -33.75
N ASN A 95 12.21 -15.57 -34.43
CA ASN A 95 12.46 -15.81 -35.86
C ASN A 95 11.23 -15.41 -36.68
N TYR A 96 11.47 -14.64 -37.73
CA TYR A 96 10.44 -14.05 -38.55
C TYR A 96 10.73 -14.25 -40.04
N LEU A 97 9.66 -14.23 -40.82
CA LEU A 97 9.70 -14.26 -42.27
C LEU A 97 9.11 -12.97 -42.82
N VAL A 98 9.77 -12.41 -43.82
CA VAL A 98 9.16 -11.46 -44.74
C VAL A 98 8.66 -12.23 -45.94
N GLU A 99 7.35 -12.22 -46.15
CA GLU A 99 6.74 -12.73 -47.38
C GLU A 99 6.41 -11.57 -48.31
N ILE A 100 6.89 -11.63 -49.56
CA ILE A 100 6.49 -10.73 -50.64
C ILE A 100 5.64 -11.51 -51.63
N GLN A 101 4.33 -11.27 -51.61
CA GLN A 101 3.39 -11.81 -52.58
C GLN A 101 3.18 -10.82 -53.73
N ARG A 102 3.50 -11.22 -54.96
CA ARG A 102 3.37 -10.39 -56.16
C ARG A 102 2.10 -10.75 -56.91
N PHE A 103 1.36 -9.73 -57.37
CA PHE A 103 0.14 -9.94 -58.14
C PHE A 103 0.41 -9.69 -59.63
N ASN A 104 0.11 -10.68 -60.48
CA ASN A 104 0.32 -10.57 -61.92
C ASN A 104 -0.64 -9.55 -62.56
N SER A 105 -0.24 -8.99 -63.70
CA SER A 105 -1.13 -8.16 -64.51
C SER A 105 -2.03 -9.07 -65.36
N PRO A 106 -3.33 -8.75 -65.55
CA PRO A 106 -4.20 -9.50 -66.47
C PRO A 106 -3.68 -9.55 -67.91
N ASN A 107 -2.80 -8.61 -68.28
CA ASN A 107 -2.34 -8.39 -69.65
C ASN A 107 -0.89 -8.87 -69.89
N ASN A 108 -0.19 -9.36 -68.86
CA ASN A 108 1.20 -9.82 -68.95
C ASN A 108 1.50 -10.84 -67.84
N ASN A 109 1.99 -12.04 -68.23
CA ASN A 109 2.32 -13.13 -67.30
C ASN A 109 3.58 -12.89 -66.45
N ASN A 110 4.21 -11.72 -66.56
CA ASN A 110 5.38 -11.37 -65.74
C ASN A 110 4.95 -10.73 -64.40
N TYR A 111 5.74 -10.97 -63.35
CA TYR A 111 5.61 -10.27 -62.07
C TYR A 111 6.48 -9.01 -62.05
N SER A 112 6.06 -7.99 -61.28
CA SER A 112 6.87 -6.79 -61.05
C SER A 112 8.19 -7.12 -60.35
N GLY A 113 9.19 -6.27 -60.60
CA GLY A 113 10.35 -6.18 -59.71
C GLY A 113 9.97 -5.49 -58.41
N PHE A 114 10.84 -5.61 -57.40
CA PHE A 114 10.67 -4.92 -56.12
C PHE A 114 12.01 -4.67 -55.42
N SER A 115 11.99 -3.75 -54.46
CA SER A 115 13.04 -3.49 -53.48
C SER A 115 12.43 -3.50 -52.08
N VAL A 116 12.99 -4.30 -51.18
CA VAL A 116 12.63 -4.34 -49.75
C VAL A 116 13.78 -3.76 -48.95
N GLN A 117 13.50 -2.73 -48.14
CA GLN A 117 14.39 -2.27 -47.08
C GLN A 117 13.84 -2.74 -45.74
N LEU A 118 14.65 -3.46 -44.97
CA LEU A 118 14.28 -3.98 -43.64
C LEU A 118 15.31 -3.52 -42.62
N SER A 119 14.85 -2.91 -41.54
CA SER A 119 15.69 -2.43 -40.44
C SER A 119 15.04 -2.69 -39.09
N GLY A 120 15.86 -2.81 -38.05
CA GLY A 120 15.42 -2.96 -36.67
C GLY A 120 16.25 -2.07 -35.74
N THR A 121 15.59 -1.45 -34.77
CA THR A 121 16.24 -0.72 -33.67
C THR A 121 15.78 -1.30 -32.34
N PRO A 122 16.69 -1.76 -31.46
CA PRO A 122 16.33 -2.29 -30.15
C PRO A 122 15.55 -1.26 -29.31
N THR A 123 14.56 -1.76 -28.59
CA THR A 123 13.84 -1.02 -27.55
C THR A 123 14.42 -1.47 -26.21
N PRO A 124 15.08 -0.59 -25.44
CA PRO A 124 15.72 -1.00 -24.20
C PRO A 124 14.69 -1.44 -23.16
N ALA A 125 14.81 -2.68 -22.70
CA ALA A 125 14.17 -3.16 -21.49
C ALA A 125 14.73 -2.43 -20.26
N SER A 126 13.87 -2.20 -19.28
CA SER A 126 14.26 -1.58 -18.00
C SER A 126 14.91 -2.56 -17.02
N ILE A 127 14.72 -3.86 -17.23
CA ILE A 127 15.22 -4.96 -16.39
C ILE A 127 15.96 -5.98 -17.27
N LEU A 128 16.94 -6.66 -16.69
CA LEU A 128 17.80 -7.61 -17.44
C LEU A 128 17.17 -9.00 -17.61
N SER A 129 16.06 -9.27 -16.94
CA SER A 129 15.36 -10.55 -16.96
C SER A 129 13.89 -10.34 -17.28
N ASP A 130 13.41 -11.09 -18.26
CA ASP A 130 12.01 -11.24 -18.62
C ASP A 130 11.11 -11.51 -17.37
N PRO A 131 9.99 -10.78 -17.18
CA PRO A 131 8.98 -11.07 -16.17
C PRO A 131 8.35 -12.45 -16.25
N GLY A 132 8.35 -13.07 -17.43
CA GLY A 132 7.99 -14.45 -17.62
C GLY A 132 6.49 -14.72 -17.59
N ASN A 133 6.13 -15.86 -18.16
CA ASN A 133 4.77 -16.18 -18.59
C ASN A 133 3.92 -17.01 -17.60
N THR A 134 4.39 -17.21 -16.37
CA THR A 134 3.67 -17.94 -15.32
C THR A 134 3.89 -17.28 -13.96
N LEU A 135 3.00 -17.52 -12.98
CA LEU A 135 3.17 -17.02 -11.62
C LEU A 135 4.48 -17.50 -10.97
N ASN A 136 4.94 -18.71 -11.31
CA ASN A 136 6.19 -19.28 -10.79
C ASN A 136 7.45 -18.66 -11.41
N SER A 137 7.35 -18.09 -12.61
CA SER A 137 8.45 -17.42 -13.30
C SER A 137 8.42 -15.90 -13.12
N ALA A 138 7.45 -15.37 -12.38
CA ALA A 138 7.21 -13.94 -12.23
C ALA A 138 8.45 -13.17 -11.75
N TYR A 139 8.68 -11.99 -12.30
CA TYR A 139 9.74 -11.10 -11.81
C TYR A 139 9.44 -10.65 -10.38
N ASN A 140 10.31 -11.03 -9.46
CA ASN A 140 10.15 -10.71 -8.05
C ASN A 140 10.62 -9.28 -7.74
N ILE A 141 9.66 -8.37 -7.55
CA ILE A 141 9.88 -7.00 -7.09
C ILE A 141 10.31 -6.99 -5.60
N GLY A 142 9.91 -8.02 -4.84
CA GLY A 142 10.08 -8.09 -3.39
C GLY A 142 9.05 -7.27 -2.64
N ASN A 143 9.42 -6.75 -1.47
CA ASN A 143 8.56 -5.85 -0.71
C ASN A 143 8.38 -4.54 -1.47
N LEU A 144 7.14 -4.18 -1.79
CA LEU A 144 6.86 -2.95 -2.50
C LEU A 144 7.00 -1.77 -1.54
N THR A 145 7.98 -0.91 -1.82
CA THR A 145 8.19 0.36 -1.12
C THR A 145 8.43 1.46 -2.13
N GLY A 146 7.62 2.51 -2.08
CA GLY A 146 7.71 3.65 -3.01
C GLY A 146 7.34 3.27 -4.44
N THR A 147 7.78 4.07 -5.41
CA THR A 147 7.46 3.89 -6.82
C THR A 147 8.48 3.01 -7.54
N LYS A 148 8.00 2.02 -8.29
CA LYS A 148 8.75 1.18 -9.24
C LYS A 148 8.28 1.47 -10.65
N ASN A 149 9.21 1.46 -11.61
CA ASN A 149 8.92 1.70 -13.01
C ASN A 149 9.56 0.59 -13.84
N PHE A 150 8.77 0.00 -14.72
CA PHE A 150 9.19 -1.03 -15.65
C PHE A 150 8.81 -0.61 -17.06
N LYS A 151 9.71 -0.84 -18.00
CA LYS A 151 9.47 -0.84 -19.43
C LYS A 151 9.79 -2.22 -19.96
N GLU A 152 8.80 -2.81 -20.62
CA GLU A 152 8.92 -4.14 -21.23
C GLU A 152 7.97 -4.32 -22.42
N PHE A 153 7.79 -5.56 -22.89
CA PHE A 153 7.06 -5.92 -24.10
C PHE A 153 6.17 -7.13 -23.87
N VAL A 154 4.90 -6.97 -24.26
CA VAL A 154 3.98 -8.09 -24.39
C VAL A 154 3.60 -8.26 -25.85
N GLY A 155 3.73 -9.48 -26.37
CA GLY A 155 3.28 -9.79 -27.71
C GLY A 155 3.25 -11.28 -28.07
N VAL A 156 3.19 -11.60 -29.36
CA VAL A 156 2.92 -12.98 -29.81
C VAL A 156 3.99 -14.00 -29.42
N VAL A 157 5.22 -13.52 -29.20
CA VAL A 157 6.35 -14.32 -28.70
C VAL A 157 6.33 -14.44 -27.18
N ASP A 158 5.71 -13.46 -26.51
CA ASP A 158 5.76 -13.25 -25.07
C ASP A 158 4.41 -12.72 -24.56
N PRO A 159 3.42 -13.62 -24.40
CA PRO A 159 2.02 -13.21 -24.31
C PRO A 159 1.61 -12.56 -22.99
N VAL A 160 2.38 -12.76 -21.93
CA VAL A 160 2.08 -12.20 -20.62
C VAL A 160 3.33 -12.03 -19.78
N ASP A 161 3.43 -10.88 -19.14
CA ASP A 161 4.44 -10.55 -18.16
C ASP A 161 3.85 -10.62 -16.76
N TYR A 162 4.41 -11.48 -15.91
CA TYR A 162 4.05 -11.54 -14.50
C TYR A 162 5.10 -10.86 -13.60
N TYR A 163 4.62 -10.01 -12.71
CA TYR A 163 5.41 -9.44 -11.62
C TYR A 163 4.86 -9.94 -10.29
N LYS A 164 5.74 -10.19 -9.31
CA LYS A 164 5.35 -10.54 -7.94
C LYS A 164 5.84 -9.49 -6.97
N PHE A 165 4.99 -9.07 -6.05
CA PHE A 165 5.36 -8.18 -4.95
C PHE A 165 4.71 -8.62 -3.64
N SER A 166 5.26 -8.16 -2.53
CA SER A 166 4.66 -8.31 -1.21
C SER A 166 4.35 -6.94 -0.59
N LEU A 167 3.34 -6.90 0.26
CA LEU A 167 3.00 -5.78 1.11
C LEU A 167 3.15 -6.21 2.57
N ALA A 168 3.91 -5.44 3.34
CA ALA A 168 4.06 -5.65 4.78
C ALA A 168 2.78 -5.28 5.54
N ASP A 169 2.09 -4.23 5.09
CA ASP A 169 0.92 -3.63 5.72
C ASP A 169 -0.18 -3.38 4.69
N THR A 170 -1.40 -3.13 5.18
CA THR A 170 -2.48 -2.62 4.33
C THR A 170 -2.03 -1.35 3.63
N SER A 171 -2.15 -1.32 2.31
CA SER A 171 -1.60 -0.24 1.48
C SER A 171 -2.58 0.17 0.39
N GLU A 172 -2.62 1.47 0.09
CA GLU A 172 -3.21 1.99 -1.14
C GLU A 172 -2.20 1.77 -2.26
N ILE A 173 -2.60 1.01 -3.27
CA ILE A 173 -1.82 0.70 -4.45
C ILE A 173 -2.31 1.57 -5.60
N SER A 174 -1.36 2.18 -6.30
CA SER A 174 -1.59 2.80 -7.60
C SER A 174 -0.74 2.11 -8.66
N LEU A 175 -1.40 1.59 -9.68
CA LEU A 175 -0.79 0.95 -10.83
C LEU A 175 -1.20 1.72 -12.08
N LEU A 176 -0.22 2.07 -12.91
CA LEU A 176 -0.40 2.77 -14.18
C LEU A 176 0.28 1.97 -15.30
N LEU A 177 -0.51 1.52 -16.27
CA LEU A 177 -0.04 0.93 -17.52
C LEU A 177 -0.17 1.96 -18.65
N SER A 178 0.94 2.27 -19.32
CA SER A 178 1.03 3.38 -20.28
C SER A 178 2.09 3.15 -21.36
N GLU A 179 2.31 4.14 -22.23
CA GLU A 179 3.32 4.12 -23.31
C GLU A 179 3.20 2.94 -24.30
N LEU A 180 1.97 2.44 -24.49
CA LEU A 180 1.71 1.36 -25.46
C LEU A 180 2.10 1.78 -26.88
N THR A 181 2.89 0.96 -27.56
CA THR A 181 3.27 1.24 -28.95
C THR A 181 2.20 0.83 -29.95
N GLU A 182 1.48 -0.25 -29.69
CA GLU A 182 0.43 -0.79 -30.56
C GLU A 182 -0.66 -1.51 -29.75
N ASN A 183 -1.90 -1.47 -30.25
CA ASN A 183 -3.04 -2.23 -29.72
C ASN A 183 -3.28 -2.05 -28.20
N ALA A 184 -4.09 -2.95 -27.65
CA ALA A 184 -4.56 -2.94 -26.28
C ALA A 184 -3.82 -3.97 -25.44
N LEU A 185 -3.46 -3.60 -24.21
CA LEU A 185 -2.97 -4.53 -23.20
C LEU A 185 -3.88 -4.47 -21.99
N LYS A 186 -4.08 -5.61 -21.34
CA LYS A 186 -4.83 -5.74 -20.12
C LYS A 186 -3.84 -5.85 -18.95
N THR A 187 -4.12 -5.16 -17.85
CA THR A 187 -3.40 -5.30 -16.60
C THR A 187 -4.32 -5.79 -15.51
N SER A 188 -3.82 -6.67 -14.64
CA SER A 188 -4.60 -7.23 -13.54
C SER A 188 -3.77 -7.33 -12.27
N ILE A 189 -4.42 -7.13 -11.11
CA ILE A 189 -3.87 -7.49 -9.79
C ILE A 189 -4.48 -8.83 -9.38
N ILE A 190 -3.63 -9.77 -8.99
CA ILE A 190 -4.00 -11.15 -8.69
C ILE A 190 -3.49 -11.54 -7.29
N SER A 191 -4.27 -12.33 -6.57
CA SER A 191 -3.90 -12.97 -5.31
C SER A 191 -4.09 -14.48 -5.43
N ASP A 192 -3.00 -15.23 -5.52
CA ASP A 192 -2.99 -16.70 -5.52
C ASP A 192 -3.29 -17.20 -4.10
N ALA A 193 -4.57 -17.40 -3.80
CA ALA A 193 -5.03 -17.64 -2.44
C ALA A 193 -4.66 -19.04 -1.95
N ASN A 194 -4.51 -19.99 -2.87
CA ASN A 194 -4.21 -21.38 -2.56
C ASN A 194 -2.74 -21.77 -2.80
N ASN A 195 -1.92 -20.83 -3.31
CA ASN A 195 -0.50 -20.98 -3.61
C ASN A 195 -0.19 -22.14 -4.58
N ASN A 196 -1.08 -22.43 -5.52
CA ASN A 196 -0.88 -23.49 -6.50
C ASN A 196 -0.13 -23.02 -7.77
N GLY A 197 0.16 -21.71 -7.88
CA GLY A 197 0.82 -21.11 -9.03
C GLY A 197 -0.04 -21.02 -10.29
N LEU A 198 -1.35 -21.16 -10.15
CA LEU A 198 -2.37 -20.99 -11.19
C LEU A 198 -3.29 -19.82 -10.80
N ILE A 199 -4.05 -19.32 -11.78
CA ILE A 199 -5.05 -18.28 -11.54
C ILE A 199 -6.42 -18.96 -11.57
N ASP A 200 -7.02 -19.11 -10.40
CA ASP A 200 -8.35 -19.68 -10.20
C ASP A 200 -9.45 -18.61 -10.22
N SER A 201 -10.70 -19.05 -10.33
CA SER A 201 -11.86 -18.15 -10.31
C SER A 201 -11.94 -17.38 -9.00
N GLY A 202 -11.87 -16.06 -9.07
CA GLY A 202 -11.91 -15.15 -7.92
C GLY A 202 -10.55 -14.65 -7.44
N GLU A 203 -9.45 -15.13 -8.03
CA GLU A 203 -8.09 -14.69 -7.65
C GLU A 203 -7.64 -13.43 -8.39
N THR A 204 -8.23 -13.13 -9.55
CA THR A 204 -8.09 -11.80 -10.17
C THR A 204 -8.95 -10.80 -9.43
N LEU A 205 -8.31 -9.89 -8.70
CA LEU A 205 -8.98 -8.92 -7.83
C LEU A 205 -9.41 -7.67 -8.61
N TYR A 206 -8.50 -7.16 -9.43
CA TYR A 206 -8.68 -5.92 -10.19
C TYR A 206 -8.17 -6.10 -11.61
N THR A 207 -8.74 -5.35 -12.53
CA THR A 207 -8.37 -5.38 -13.94
C THR A 207 -8.66 -4.03 -14.58
N ASP A 208 -7.79 -3.60 -15.47
CA ASP A 208 -8.06 -2.51 -16.39
C ASP A 208 -7.36 -2.73 -17.74
N THR A 209 -7.75 -1.99 -18.78
CA THR A 209 -7.20 -2.12 -20.13
C THR A 209 -6.59 -0.80 -20.58
N ALA A 210 -5.33 -0.84 -21.01
CA ALA A 210 -4.64 0.27 -21.65
C ALA A 210 -4.74 0.17 -23.18
N GLN A 211 -4.70 1.33 -23.84
CA GLN A 211 -4.64 1.50 -25.30
C GLN A 211 -3.52 2.50 -25.64
N VAL A 212 -3.09 2.57 -26.90
CA VAL A 212 -2.05 3.52 -27.37
C VAL A 212 -2.29 4.97 -26.93
N ASN A 213 -3.56 5.40 -26.84
CA ASN A 213 -3.94 6.77 -26.47
C ASN A 213 -4.72 6.86 -25.15
N SER A 214 -4.73 5.79 -24.35
CA SER A 214 -5.45 5.75 -23.07
C SER A 214 -4.71 4.85 -22.09
N ASN A 215 -4.36 5.39 -20.93
CA ASN A 215 -3.68 4.60 -19.92
C ASN A 215 -4.68 3.67 -19.21
N GLY A 216 -4.19 2.51 -18.77
CA GLY A 216 -4.88 1.65 -17.82
C GLY A 216 -4.43 2.00 -16.40
N THR A 217 -5.36 2.07 -15.47
CA THR A 217 -5.10 2.43 -14.07
C THR A 217 -5.84 1.50 -13.12
N ILE A 218 -5.14 1.03 -12.09
CA ILE A 218 -5.76 0.32 -10.97
C ILE A 218 -5.36 1.05 -9.69
N ASN A 219 -6.35 1.58 -8.98
CA ASN A 219 -6.20 2.08 -7.63
C ASN A 219 -6.98 1.15 -6.68
N ALA A 220 -6.29 0.58 -5.69
CA ALA A 220 -6.88 -0.45 -4.83
C ALA A 220 -6.27 -0.42 -3.42
N ASN A 221 -7.09 -0.68 -2.41
CA ASN A 221 -6.61 -0.94 -1.05
C ASN A 221 -6.40 -2.44 -0.90
N LEU A 222 -5.15 -2.85 -0.72
CA LEU A 222 -4.77 -4.25 -0.52
C LEU A 222 -4.28 -4.45 0.91
N ALA A 223 -4.67 -5.55 1.54
CA ALA A 223 -4.12 -5.94 2.83
C ALA A 223 -2.64 -6.35 2.72
N ALA A 224 -1.99 -6.55 3.87
CA ALA A 224 -0.70 -7.22 3.91
C ALA A 224 -0.77 -8.60 3.24
N GLY A 225 0.21 -8.93 2.39
CA GLY A 225 0.16 -10.17 1.63
C GLY A 225 1.06 -10.21 0.40
N ASN A 226 0.94 -11.29 -0.37
CA ASN A 226 1.66 -11.48 -1.63
C ASN A 226 0.69 -11.33 -2.79
N TYR A 227 1.10 -10.57 -3.80
CA TYR A 227 0.28 -10.26 -4.96
C TYR A 227 1.10 -10.39 -6.23
N PHE A 228 0.37 -10.56 -7.33
CA PHE A 228 0.92 -10.58 -8.67
C PHE A 228 0.28 -9.49 -9.52
N ILE A 229 1.04 -8.99 -10.49
CA ILE A 229 0.55 -8.18 -11.59
C ILE A 229 0.72 -9.00 -12.85
N ALA A 230 -0.32 -9.07 -13.66
CA ALA A 230 -0.24 -9.56 -15.03
C ALA A 230 -0.35 -8.37 -15.96
N VAL A 231 0.57 -8.23 -16.92
CA VAL A 231 0.37 -7.43 -18.13
C VAL A 231 0.26 -8.41 -19.28
N GLU A 232 -0.91 -8.48 -19.92
CA GLU A 232 -1.22 -9.49 -20.92
C GLU A 232 -1.84 -8.88 -22.17
N GLN A 233 -1.81 -9.63 -23.27
CA GLN A 233 -2.51 -9.24 -24.48
C GLN A 233 -4.02 -9.17 -24.23
N ASP A 234 -4.66 -8.05 -24.56
CA ASP A 234 -6.13 -7.92 -24.48
C ASP A 234 -6.84 -8.70 -25.62
N SER A 235 -6.11 -9.00 -26.70
CA SER A 235 -6.60 -9.81 -27.82
C SER A 235 -5.44 -10.54 -28.51
N ALA A 236 -5.75 -11.55 -29.33
CA ALA A 236 -4.71 -12.29 -30.03
C ALA A 236 -3.94 -11.41 -31.03
N ASN A 237 -2.63 -11.65 -31.15
CA ASN A 237 -1.72 -10.97 -32.08
C ASN A 237 -1.41 -9.51 -31.75
N VAL A 238 -1.39 -9.18 -30.45
CA VAL A 238 -0.84 -7.92 -29.97
C VAL A 238 0.69 -8.00 -29.95
N ASN A 239 1.37 -6.89 -30.22
CA ASN A 239 2.79 -6.70 -29.96
C ASN A 239 2.99 -5.26 -29.51
N SER A 240 3.24 -5.04 -28.22
CA SER A 240 3.30 -3.71 -27.67
C SER A 240 4.36 -3.62 -26.60
N ASN A 241 5.22 -2.60 -26.71
CA ASN A 241 5.97 -2.17 -25.54
C ASN A 241 5.00 -1.50 -24.57
N TYR A 242 5.32 -1.50 -23.29
CA TYR A 242 4.59 -0.75 -22.29
C TYR A 242 5.52 -0.16 -21.24
N SER A 243 4.99 0.81 -20.50
CA SER A 243 5.54 1.30 -19.24
C SER A 243 4.55 1.01 -18.11
N LEU A 244 5.00 0.25 -17.11
CA LEU A 244 4.27 -0.07 -15.90
C LEU A 244 4.88 0.69 -14.72
N THR A 245 4.09 1.58 -14.12
CA THR A 245 4.44 2.24 -12.87
C THR A 245 3.60 1.64 -11.76
N LEU A 246 4.26 1.20 -10.69
CA LEU A 246 3.64 0.61 -9.51
C LEU A 246 4.11 1.37 -8.28
N SER A 247 3.18 1.84 -7.45
CA SER A 247 3.51 2.48 -6.17
C SER A 247 2.55 2.05 -5.09
N ASN A 248 3.06 2.03 -3.86
CA ASN A 248 2.23 1.95 -2.67
C ASN A 248 2.37 3.21 -1.83
N LEU A 249 1.26 3.59 -1.19
CA LEU A 249 1.24 4.37 0.02
C LEU A 249 0.77 3.43 1.12
N THR A 250 1.62 3.17 2.11
CA THR A 250 1.20 2.40 3.29
C THR A 250 0.06 3.14 3.94
N ILE A 251 -1.11 2.50 4.00
CA ILE A 251 -2.17 2.96 4.88
C ILE A 251 -1.72 2.44 6.22
N SER A 252 -0.96 3.24 6.96
CA SER A 252 -1.00 3.07 8.39
C SER A 252 -2.46 3.26 8.78
N THR A 253 -3.18 2.16 8.97
CA THR A 253 -4.22 2.19 9.99
C THR A 253 -3.51 2.81 11.20
N PRO A 254 -4.02 3.91 11.77
CA PRO A 254 -3.47 4.38 13.02
C PRO A 254 -3.35 3.14 13.90
N LYS A 255 -2.12 2.78 14.29
CA LYS A 255 -1.97 1.76 15.32
C LYS A 255 -2.89 2.22 16.43
N ALA A 256 -3.73 1.32 16.94
CA ALA A 256 -4.65 1.69 18.00
C ALA A 256 -3.85 2.47 19.04
N ALA A 257 -4.32 3.68 19.37
CA ALA A 257 -3.61 4.52 20.30
C ALA A 257 -3.55 3.70 21.57
N LYS A 258 -2.32 3.35 21.96
CA LYS A 258 -2.06 2.48 23.09
C LYS A 258 -2.36 1.01 22.73
N ASP A 259 -1.40 0.33 22.09
CA ASP A 259 -1.38 -1.11 21.77
C ASP A 259 0.01 -1.70 22.14
N PHE A 260 0.07 -2.58 23.15
CA PHE A 260 1.34 -3.12 23.64
C PHE A 260 1.82 -4.36 22.91
N ASN A 261 0.91 -5.18 22.39
CA ASN A 261 1.24 -6.46 21.74
C ASN A 261 1.36 -6.33 20.20
N GLN A 262 1.06 -5.15 19.67
CA GLN A 262 1.12 -4.77 18.26
C GLN A 262 0.11 -5.53 17.38
N ASP A 263 -1.07 -5.85 17.92
CA ASP A 263 -2.17 -6.48 17.18
C ASP A 263 -3.22 -5.48 16.63
N ASN A 264 -2.94 -4.18 16.75
CA ASN A 264 -3.80 -3.05 16.39
C ASN A 264 -5.09 -2.94 17.22
N GLN A 265 -5.11 -3.47 18.43
CA GLN A 265 -6.20 -3.31 19.38
C GLN A 265 -5.73 -2.53 20.62
N THR A 266 -6.60 -1.70 21.19
CA THR A 266 -6.27 -0.96 22.41
C THR A 266 -6.22 -1.91 23.61
N ASP A 267 -5.12 -1.92 24.36
CA ASP A 267 -4.92 -2.73 25.56
C ASP A 267 -5.28 -1.93 26.85
N ILE A 268 -5.21 -2.60 28.00
CA ILE A 268 -5.50 -1.96 29.30
C ILE A 268 -4.30 -2.11 30.25
N LEU A 269 -3.87 -1.01 30.87
CA LEU A 269 -2.75 -0.99 31.80
C LEU A 269 -3.23 -1.22 33.23
N LEU A 270 -2.64 -2.22 33.87
CA LEU A 270 -2.82 -2.48 35.28
C LEU A 270 -1.51 -2.24 36.03
N THR A 271 -1.62 -1.65 37.21
CA THR A 271 -0.50 -1.50 38.13
C THR A 271 -0.83 -2.10 39.48
N LYS A 272 0.21 -2.58 40.17
CA LYS A 272 0.17 -3.02 41.56
C LYS A 272 1.14 -2.16 42.36
N PRO A 273 0.68 -1.01 42.88
CA PRO A 273 1.59 0.01 43.40
C PRO A 273 2.40 -0.43 44.62
N SER A 274 1.87 -1.35 45.42
CA SER A 274 2.56 -1.88 46.60
C SER A 274 3.81 -2.70 46.26
N GLU A 275 3.90 -3.22 45.04
CA GLU A 275 5.00 -4.06 44.56
C GLU A 275 5.77 -3.42 43.39
N GLY A 276 5.27 -2.31 42.84
CA GLY A 276 5.87 -1.64 41.68
C GLY A 276 5.80 -2.48 40.39
N LEU A 277 4.78 -3.35 40.29
CA LEU A 277 4.57 -4.23 39.14
C LEU A 277 3.52 -3.62 38.20
N ASN A 278 3.72 -3.84 36.91
CA ASN A 278 2.82 -3.39 35.84
C ASN A 278 2.52 -4.56 34.91
N LYS A 279 1.32 -4.59 34.33
CA LYS A 279 0.94 -5.54 33.29
C LYS A 279 -0.07 -4.93 32.33
N ALA A 280 -0.12 -5.47 31.12
CA ALA A 280 -1.18 -5.23 30.17
C ALA A 280 -2.24 -6.34 30.28
N TRP A 281 -3.51 -5.97 30.22
CA TRP A 281 -4.56 -6.85 29.74
C TRP A 281 -4.63 -6.70 28.22
N LEU A 282 -4.40 -7.81 27.52
CA LEU A 282 -4.44 -7.89 26.07
C LEU A 282 -5.88 -7.99 25.60
N MET A 283 -6.25 -7.16 24.64
CA MET A 283 -7.62 -7.01 24.16
C MET A 283 -7.74 -7.40 22.70
N ASP A 284 -8.84 -8.05 22.33
CA ASP A 284 -9.30 -8.18 20.93
C ASP A 284 -10.63 -7.43 20.80
N GLY A 285 -10.49 -6.15 20.52
CA GLY A 285 -11.53 -5.14 20.59
C GLY A 285 -12.07 -5.05 22.02
N THR A 286 -13.31 -5.48 22.22
CA THR A 286 -13.95 -5.46 23.55
C THR A 286 -13.67 -6.70 24.40
N ASN A 287 -12.95 -7.69 23.88
CA ASN A 287 -12.73 -8.97 24.55
C ASN A 287 -11.36 -9.02 25.22
N TYR A 288 -11.32 -9.36 26.50
CA TYR A 288 -10.07 -9.74 27.17
C TYR A 288 -9.56 -11.09 26.65
N VAL A 289 -8.34 -11.14 26.11
CA VAL A 289 -7.75 -12.35 25.51
C VAL A 289 -6.51 -12.87 26.25
N GLY A 290 -5.91 -12.06 27.13
CA GLY A 290 -4.76 -12.48 27.91
C GLY A 290 -4.15 -11.37 28.75
N GLU A 291 -3.04 -11.66 29.41
CA GLU A 291 -2.30 -10.65 30.17
C GLU A 291 -0.80 -10.85 30.06
N MET A 292 -0.04 -9.79 30.27
CA MET A 292 1.39 -9.75 29.98
C MET A 292 2.12 -8.76 30.88
N ASN A 293 3.28 -9.13 31.42
CA ASN A 293 4.03 -8.25 32.32
C ASN A 293 4.69 -7.10 31.55
N LEU A 294 4.61 -5.90 32.11
CA LEU A 294 5.29 -4.71 31.61
C LEU A 294 6.48 -4.35 32.50
N PRO A 295 7.43 -3.54 32.00
CA PRO A 295 8.50 -3.00 32.82
C PRO A 295 7.95 -2.31 34.07
N GLY A 296 8.67 -2.46 35.18
CA GLY A 296 8.31 -1.87 36.48
C GLY A 296 9.56 -1.42 37.21
N LEU A 297 9.42 -0.38 38.02
CA LEU A 297 10.48 0.17 38.85
C LEU A 297 9.89 0.51 40.21
N ALA A 298 10.52 -0.01 41.27
CA ALA A 298 10.08 0.26 42.63
C ALA A 298 9.99 1.78 42.90
N ALA A 299 8.93 2.20 43.59
CA ALA A 299 8.56 3.59 43.86
C ALA A 299 8.06 4.41 42.66
N TYR A 300 8.03 3.86 41.44
CA TYR A 300 7.40 4.47 40.28
C TYR A 300 6.06 3.80 39.97
N ARG A 301 5.14 4.58 39.42
CA ARG A 301 3.83 4.11 38.97
C ARG A 301 3.57 4.67 37.57
N PRO A 302 3.04 3.88 36.64
CA PRO A 302 2.55 4.44 35.38
C PRO A 302 1.34 5.33 35.67
N VAL A 303 1.27 6.45 34.96
CA VAL A 303 0.21 7.46 35.11
C VAL A 303 -0.38 7.92 33.78
N ALA A 304 0.29 7.62 32.67
CA ALA A 304 -0.27 7.76 31.33
C ALA A 304 0.50 6.86 30.35
N THR A 305 -0.10 6.66 29.19
CA THR A 305 0.50 5.98 28.03
C THR A 305 0.22 6.80 26.79
N ALA A 306 1.16 6.79 25.85
CA ALA A 306 1.04 7.38 24.52
C ALA A 306 2.28 7.00 23.70
N ASP A 307 2.26 7.23 22.40
CA ASP A 307 3.49 7.19 21.58
C ASP A 307 4.24 8.52 21.75
N PHE A 308 5.12 8.60 22.75
CA PHE A 308 5.78 9.84 23.13
C PHE A 308 6.94 10.19 22.18
N ASN A 309 7.54 9.19 21.53
CA ASN A 309 8.69 9.38 20.62
C ASN A 309 8.35 9.26 19.12
N LYS A 310 7.09 8.99 18.79
CA LYS A 310 6.57 8.84 17.41
C LYS A 310 7.18 7.66 16.66
N ASP A 311 7.57 6.61 17.37
CA ASP A 311 8.09 5.39 16.75
C ASP A 311 6.99 4.38 16.41
N GLY A 312 5.74 4.72 16.71
CA GLY A 312 4.59 3.87 16.50
C GLY A 312 4.39 2.83 17.60
N ASN A 313 5.07 2.93 18.74
CA ASN A 313 4.83 2.07 19.90
C ASN A 313 4.27 2.85 21.09
N THR A 314 3.56 2.13 21.95
CA THR A 314 3.05 2.73 23.18
C THR A 314 4.15 2.83 24.22
N ASP A 315 4.44 4.03 24.65
CA ASP A 315 5.37 4.33 25.73
C ASP A 315 4.64 4.54 27.07
N LEU A 316 5.39 4.45 28.17
CA LEU A 316 4.88 4.69 29.52
C LEU A 316 5.37 6.01 30.09
N LEU A 317 4.45 6.85 30.58
CA LEU A 317 4.79 7.93 31.50
C LEU A 317 4.67 7.42 32.93
N VAL A 318 5.78 7.38 33.65
CA VAL A 318 5.84 6.94 35.04
C VAL A 318 6.19 8.09 35.99
N ASN A 319 5.50 8.14 37.12
CA ASN A 319 5.71 9.12 38.18
C ASN A 319 6.19 8.44 39.46
N ASN A 320 7.10 9.09 40.18
CA ASN A 320 7.42 8.73 41.56
C ASN A 320 6.70 9.69 42.51
N PRO A 321 5.63 9.23 43.19
CA PRO A 321 4.81 10.11 44.02
C PRO A 321 5.55 10.63 45.27
N ASN A 322 6.68 10.02 45.66
CA ASN A 322 7.42 10.43 46.85
C ASN A 322 8.27 11.69 46.61
N ASN A 323 8.65 11.97 45.37
CA ASN A 323 9.54 13.09 45.02
C ASN A 323 9.09 13.88 43.78
N GLY A 324 8.03 13.45 43.10
CA GLY A 324 7.47 14.10 41.92
C GLY A 324 8.29 13.92 40.65
N TRP A 325 9.23 12.96 40.60
CA TRP A 325 10.01 12.69 39.40
C TRP A 325 9.14 12.01 38.33
N ASN A 326 9.25 12.51 37.10
CA ASN A 326 8.51 12.01 35.95
C ASN A 326 9.51 11.47 34.91
N LEU A 327 9.25 10.27 34.38
CA LEU A 327 10.06 9.66 33.33
C LEU A 327 9.13 9.16 32.23
N VAL A 328 9.51 9.38 30.98
CA VAL A 328 8.94 8.63 29.85
C VAL A 328 9.84 7.44 29.57
N TRP A 329 9.26 6.26 29.49
CA TRP A 329 9.91 5.01 29.13
C TRP A 329 9.48 4.63 27.72
N PHE A 330 10.43 4.64 26.81
CA PHE A 330 10.23 4.22 25.44
C PHE A 330 10.16 2.69 25.37
N LEU A 331 9.14 2.17 24.70
CA LEU A 331 8.91 0.74 24.58
C LEU A 331 8.93 0.28 23.11
N ASP A 332 9.43 -0.93 22.88
CA ASP A 332 9.19 -1.69 21.64
C ASP A 332 8.38 -2.94 22.00
N GLY A 333 7.07 -2.84 21.76
CA GLY A 333 6.07 -3.70 22.38
C GLY A 333 6.16 -3.64 23.90
N MET A 334 6.58 -4.75 24.54
CA MET A 334 6.75 -4.82 25.99
C MET A 334 8.12 -4.40 26.50
N ASN A 335 9.09 -4.21 25.60
CA ASN A 335 10.49 -4.11 26.00
C ASN A 335 10.86 -2.65 26.25
N TYR A 336 11.40 -2.37 27.44
CA TYR A 336 12.03 -1.07 27.69
C TYR A 336 13.26 -0.90 26.81
N VAL A 337 13.24 0.08 25.90
CA VAL A 337 14.34 0.37 24.96
C VAL A 337 15.08 1.67 25.28
N GLY A 338 14.52 2.52 26.14
CA GLY A 338 15.14 3.77 26.56
C GLY A 338 14.18 4.68 27.30
N GLY A 339 14.57 5.91 27.60
CA GLY A 339 13.66 6.86 28.21
C GLY A 339 14.28 8.23 28.44
N VAL A 340 13.41 9.19 28.79
CA VAL A 340 13.80 10.57 29.08
C VAL A 340 13.23 11.01 30.43
N GLY A 341 14.01 11.82 31.14
CA GLY A 341 13.55 12.49 32.35
C GLY A 341 12.79 13.76 32.03
N LEU A 342 11.60 13.91 32.60
CA LEU A 342 10.80 15.13 32.52
C LEU A 342 11.01 15.99 33.78
N PRO A 343 10.59 17.27 33.77
CA PRO A 343 10.64 18.11 34.96
C PRO A 343 9.94 17.47 36.17
N THR A 344 10.42 17.81 37.36
CA THR A 344 9.81 17.39 38.62
C THR A 344 8.57 18.22 38.91
N ALA A 345 7.45 17.57 39.27
CA ALA A 345 6.18 18.23 39.60
C ALA A 345 5.66 17.79 40.98
N ALA A 346 6.41 18.08 42.05
CA ALA A 346 5.97 17.74 43.41
C ALA A 346 4.66 18.47 43.76
N GLY A 347 3.67 17.74 44.27
CA GLY A 347 2.32 18.26 44.57
C GLY A 347 1.38 18.37 43.36
N TRP A 348 1.78 17.78 42.22
CA TRP A 348 0.94 17.66 41.03
C TRP A 348 0.72 16.18 40.69
N GLU A 349 -0.48 15.87 40.25
CA GLU A 349 -0.87 14.57 39.69
C GLU A 349 -0.97 14.69 38.18
N ILE A 350 -0.45 13.70 37.46
CA ILE A 350 -0.68 13.57 36.02
C ILE A 350 -2.07 12.96 35.83
N LYS A 351 -2.90 13.59 35.00
CA LYS A 351 -4.28 13.14 34.71
C LYS A 351 -4.44 12.52 33.33
N GLY A 352 -3.46 12.70 32.44
CA GLY A 352 -3.47 12.08 31.11
C GLY A 352 -2.38 12.66 30.21
N ALA A 353 -2.26 12.07 29.03
CA ALA A 353 -1.36 12.50 27.98
C ALA A 353 -2.05 12.38 26.61
N ALA A 354 -1.99 13.45 25.81
CA ALA A 354 -2.56 13.55 24.47
C ALA A 354 -2.05 14.84 23.80
N ASP A 355 -2.23 15.00 22.49
CA ASP A 355 -1.91 16.25 21.80
C ASP A 355 -2.96 17.32 22.11
N PHE A 356 -2.60 18.31 22.93
CA PHE A 356 -3.53 19.41 23.26
C PHE A 356 -3.45 20.52 22.21
N ASN A 357 -2.28 20.77 21.61
CA ASN A 357 -2.03 21.96 20.81
C ASN A 357 -2.14 21.72 19.28
N GLY A 358 -2.26 20.47 18.84
CA GLY A 358 -2.37 20.05 17.44
C GLY A 358 -1.05 20.03 16.68
N ASP A 359 0.10 19.98 17.36
CA ASP A 359 1.43 19.90 16.74
C ASP A 359 1.88 18.46 16.45
N GLY A 360 1.03 17.50 16.79
CA GLY A 360 1.21 16.06 16.65
C GLY A 360 2.08 15.45 17.72
N ASN A 361 2.65 16.18 18.67
CA ASN A 361 3.38 15.62 19.82
C ASN A 361 2.41 15.38 20.98
N VAL A 362 2.74 14.39 21.81
CA VAL A 362 1.97 14.12 23.03
C VAL A 362 2.30 15.16 24.08
N ASP A 363 1.30 15.84 24.62
CA ASP A 363 1.43 16.72 25.78
C ASP A 363 0.95 16.03 27.06
N ILE A 364 1.24 16.60 28.23
CA ILE A 364 0.90 16.01 29.53
C ILE A 364 -0.01 16.95 30.32
N LEU A 365 -1.13 16.44 30.79
CA LEU A 365 -2.03 17.15 31.69
C LEU A 365 -1.67 16.87 33.15
N LEU A 366 -1.47 17.94 33.93
CA LEU A 366 -1.22 17.91 35.36
C LEU A 366 -2.30 18.68 36.12
N ASN A 367 -2.68 18.15 37.28
CA ASN A 367 -3.57 18.79 38.26
C ASN A 367 -2.82 19.02 39.57
N ASN A 368 -2.93 20.22 40.12
CA ASN A 368 -2.37 20.55 41.42
C ASN A 368 -3.32 20.12 42.53
N THR A 369 -2.87 19.19 43.37
CA THR A 369 -3.75 18.56 44.39
C THR A 369 -4.12 19.49 45.54
N ALA A 370 -3.46 20.65 45.68
CA ALA A 370 -3.73 21.60 46.76
C ALA A 370 -4.79 22.64 46.42
N ASN A 371 -4.97 22.97 45.13
CA ASN A 371 -5.85 24.03 44.68
C ASN A 371 -6.63 23.72 43.38
N ASN A 372 -6.54 22.49 42.88
CA ASN A 372 -7.18 21.97 41.67
C ASN A 372 -6.83 22.73 40.38
N TRP A 373 -5.73 23.46 40.34
CA TRP A 373 -5.27 24.09 39.10
C TRP A 373 -4.82 23.04 38.08
N ASN A 374 -5.25 23.22 36.83
CA ASN A 374 -4.89 22.35 35.72
C ASN A 374 -3.87 23.04 34.81
N THR A 375 -2.83 22.32 34.44
CA THR A 375 -1.77 22.80 33.54
C THR A 375 -1.43 21.70 32.54
N VAL A 376 -1.26 22.07 31.28
CA VAL A 376 -0.71 21.21 30.25
C VAL A 376 0.77 21.54 30.10
N TRP A 377 1.62 20.53 30.15
CA TRP A 377 3.01 20.62 29.72
C TRP A 377 3.09 20.24 28.25
N PHE A 378 3.55 21.18 27.43
CA PHE A 378 3.78 20.93 26.02
C PHE A 378 5.10 20.19 25.82
N LEU A 379 5.08 19.14 25.01
CA LEU A 379 6.30 18.38 24.66
C LEU A 379 6.70 18.59 23.19
N GLY A 380 7.79 17.95 22.78
CA GLY A 380 8.34 18.04 21.42
C GLY A 380 9.84 17.70 21.34
N GLY A 381 10.53 18.30 20.38
CA GLY A 381 11.96 18.03 20.11
C GLY A 381 12.20 16.73 19.34
N GLU A 382 13.48 16.40 19.09
CA GLU A 382 13.86 15.26 18.22
C GLU A 382 13.37 13.90 18.72
N ASN A 383 13.18 13.74 20.04
CA ASN A 383 12.67 12.50 20.66
C ASN A 383 11.19 12.59 21.05
N GLY A 384 10.45 13.62 20.61
CA GLY A 384 9.02 13.84 20.91
C GLY A 384 8.66 14.19 22.37
N ALA A 385 9.52 13.85 23.34
CA ALA A 385 9.24 13.96 24.78
C ALA A 385 10.08 15.03 25.52
N THR A 386 10.46 16.12 24.84
CA THR A 386 11.18 17.26 25.46
C THR A 386 10.20 18.32 25.94
N TYR A 387 10.27 18.73 27.21
CA TYR A 387 9.46 19.85 27.71
C TYR A 387 9.76 21.16 26.97
N THR A 388 8.76 21.74 26.30
CA THR A 388 8.90 22.98 25.52
C THR A 388 8.20 24.18 26.15
N GLY A 389 7.20 23.95 27.00
CA GLY A 389 6.44 25.02 27.66
C GLY A 389 5.24 24.50 28.43
N TYR A 390 4.33 25.40 28.80
CA TYR A 390 3.09 25.04 29.47
C TYR A 390 1.93 25.99 29.13
N GLY A 391 0.70 25.50 29.29
CA GLY A 391 -0.53 26.28 29.23
C GLY A 391 -1.46 25.93 30.39
N ASN A 392 -2.35 26.84 30.77
CA ASN A 392 -3.29 26.60 31.88
C ASN A 392 -4.65 26.18 31.33
N LEU A 393 -5.27 25.19 31.97
CA LEU A 393 -6.65 24.80 31.71
C LEU A 393 -7.59 25.33 32.80
N PRO A 394 -8.88 25.49 32.48
CA PRO A 394 -9.88 25.84 33.49
C PRO A 394 -10.03 24.77 34.57
N VAL A 395 -10.60 25.16 35.70
CA VAL A 395 -10.89 24.28 36.83
C VAL A 395 -12.37 23.91 36.81
N ALA A 396 -12.66 22.61 36.79
CA ALA A 396 -14.00 22.06 36.94
C ALA A 396 -14.26 21.78 38.44
N GLU A 397 -14.78 22.75 39.19
CA GLU A 397 -15.01 22.58 40.63
C GLU A 397 -15.97 21.41 40.91
N GLY A 398 -15.52 20.45 41.73
CA GLY A 398 -16.31 19.26 42.11
C GLY A 398 -16.25 18.11 41.10
N TRP A 399 -15.42 18.21 40.06
CA TRP A 399 -15.22 17.17 39.05
C TRP A 399 -13.78 16.70 39.01
N ASP A 400 -13.59 15.40 38.81
CA ASP A 400 -12.29 14.77 38.59
C ASP A 400 -12.05 14.56 37.10
N ILE A 401 -10.86 14.91 36.63
CA ILE A 401 -10.43 14.57 35.26
C ILE A 401 -10.01 13.10 35.28
N THR A 402 -10.70 12.29 34.49
CA THR A 402 -10.51 10.83 34.45
C THR A 402 -9.98 10.34 33.12
N GLY A 403 -10.08 11.13 32.05
CA GLY A 403 -9.55 10.77 30.73
C GLY A 403 -9.25 11.99 29.89
N VAL A 404 -8.39 11.78 28.88
CA VAL A 404 -8.00 12.77 27.89
C VAL A 404 -8.00 12.09 26.53
N ALA A 405 -8.77 12.60 25.58
CA ALA A 405 -8.87 12.09 24.21
C ALA A 405 -9.60 13.08 23.32
N ASP A 406 -9.46 12.96 22.00
CA ASP A 406 -10.23 13.75 21.02
C ASP A 406 -11.65 13.20 20.87
N PHE A 407 -12.62 13.78 21.57
CA PHE A 407 -14.02 13.35 21.52
C PHE A 407 -14.81 13.99 20.38
N ASN A 408 -14.30 15.08 19.82
CA ASN A 408 -15.00 15.89 18.81
C ASN A 408 -14.44 15.72 17.39
N GLY A 409 -13.27 15.09 17.23
CA GLY A 409 -12.62 14.75 15.97
C GLY A 409 -11.84 15.90 15.33
N ASP A 410 -11.43 16.92 16.10
CA ASP A 410 -10.66 18.06 15.59
C ASP A 410 -9.13 17.87 15.62
N GLY A 411 -8.67 16.72 16.11
CA GLY A 411 -7.26 16.38 16.26
C GLY A 411 -6.61 16.93 17.53
N LYS A 412 -7.39 17.47 18.47
CA LYS A 412 -6.90 17.98 19.77
C LYS A 412 -7.58 17.27 20.93
N ALA A 413 -6.90 17.27 22.06
CA ALA A 413 -7.37 16.61 23.26
C ALA A 413 -8.54 17.35 23.94
N ASP A 414 -9.61 16.61 24.23
CA ASP A 414 -10.70 16.99 25.12
C ASP A 414 -10.57 16.30 26.50
N LEU A 415 -11.40 16.69 27.48
CA LEU A 415 -11.36 16.13 28.84
C LEU A 415 -12.61 15.33 29.17
N LEU A 416 -12.42 14.11 29.67
CA LEU A 416 -13.46 13.33 30.33
C LEU A 416 -13.46 13.61 31.83
N LEU A 417 -14.58 14.11 32.33
CA LEU A 417 -14.79 14.50 33.72
C LEU A 417 -15.79 13.57 34.40
N ASN A 418 -15.50 13.16 35.62
CA ASN A 418 -16.40 12.42 36.50
C ASN A 418 -16.79 13.28 37.70
N ASN A 419 -18.08 13.28 38.06
CA ASN A 419 -18.53 13.79 39.34
C ASN A 419 -18.63 12.62 40.32
N PRO A 420 -17.70 12.49 41.28
CA PRO A 420 -17.65 11.34 42.18
C PRO A 420 -18.83 11.31 43.17
N THR A 421 -19.54 12.43 43.37
CA THR A 421 -20.69 12.51 44.28
C THR A 421 -21.97 12.01 43.61
N GLU A 422 -22.16 12.34 42.33
CA GLU A 422 -23.41 12.08 41.59
C GLU A 422 -23.29 10.92 40.58
N GLY A 423 -22.06 10.47 40.28
CA GLY A 423 -21.78 9.43 39.29
C GLY A 423 -22.05 9.89 37.85
N TRP A 424 -21.94 11.20 37.60
CA TRP A 424 -22.13 11.79 36.28
C TRP A 424 -20.81 11.85 35.52
N ASN A 425 -20.87 11.70 34.20
CA ASN A 425 -19.73 11.87 33.33
C ASN A 425 -20.04 12.96 32.30
N THR A 426 -19.06 13.80 32.00
CA THR A 426 -19.18 14.93 31.07
C THR A 426 -17.89 15.03 30.26
N VAL A 427 -18.02 15.40 28.99
CA VAL A 427 -16.87 15.78 28.16
C VAL A 427 -16.79 17.30 28.12
N TRP A 428 -15.61 17.85 28.39
CA TRP A 428 -15.28 19.25 28.10
C TRP A 428 -14.50 19.31 26.80
N PHE A 429 -15.01 20.09 25.86
CA PHE A 429 -14.37 20.34 24.58
C PHE A 429 -13.34 21.46 24.71
N LEU A 430 -12.16 21.26 24.12
CA LEU A 430 -11.05 22.20 24.13
C LEU A 430 -10.62 22.58 22.70
N ASP A 431 -10.09 23.79 22.54
CA ASP A 431 -9.26 24.19 21.40
C ASP A 431 -7.90 24.64 21.95
N GLY A 432 -6.90 23.75 21.94
CA GLY A 432 -5.67 24.02 22.68
C GLY A 432 -5.89 23.89 24.19
N THR A 433 -5.63 24.97 24.91
CA THR A 433 -5.96 25.08 26.34
C THR A 433 -7.21 25.91 26.61
N ASP A 434 -7.94 26.29 25.57
CA ASP A 434 -9.16 27.09 25.69
C ASP A 434 -10.38 26.18 25.78
N TYR A 435 -11.21 26.38 26.81
CA TYR A 435 -12.49 25.67 26.92
C TYR A 435 -13.54 26.27 25.99
N ILE A 436 -14.12 25.42 25.14
CA ILE A 436 -15.06 25.85 24.10
C ILE A 436 -16.48 25.30 24.30
N GLY A 437 -16.68 24.31 25.17
CA GLY A 437 -18.00 23.76 25.45
C GLY A 437 -17.97 22.49 26.26
N TYR A 438 -19.14 21.90 26.51
CA TYR A 438 -19.27 20.62 27.18
C TYR A 438 -20.51 19.86 26.72
N GLU A 439 -20.47 18.54 26.91
CA GLU A 439 -21.62 17.67 26.74
C GLU A 439 -21.71 16.63 27.87
N ASN A 440 -22.92 16.41 28.37
CA ASN A 440 -23.16 15.40 29.39
C ASN A 440 -23.28 14.02 28.75
N LEU A 441 -22.56 13.05 29.28
CA LEU A 441 -22.71 11.65 28.92
C LEU A 441 -23.84 11.01 29.74
N PRO A 442 -24.33 9.81 29.35
CA PRO A 442 -25.31 9.08 30.15
C PRO A 442 -24.86 8.88 31.59
N SER A 443 -25.79 9.02 32.53
CA SER A 443 -25.51 8.77 33.95
C SER A 443 -25.56 7.27 34.26
N SER A 444 -24.64 6.82 35.11
CA SER A 444 -24.61 5.44 35.61
C SER A 444 -24.32 5.44 37.10
N PRO A 445 -25.36 5.51 37.95
CA PRO A 445 -25.19 5.60 39.39
C PRO A 445 -24.35 4.45 39.95
N GLY A 446 -23.34 4.78 40.76
CA GLY A 446 -22.40 3.82 41.35
C GLY A 446 -21.26 3.39 40.42
N TRP A 447 -21.19 3.94 39.21
CA TRP A 447 -20.07 3.78 38.30
C TRP A 447 -19.28 5.07 38.17
N GLN A 448 -17.96 4.94 37.97
CA GLN A 448 -17.04 6.04 37.71
C GLN A 448 -16.23 5.73 36.45
N SER A 449 -15.93 6.75 35.64
CA SER A 449 -14.98 6.61 34.54
C SER A 449 -13.55 6.54 35.07
N LEU A 450 -12.70 5.78 34.38
CA LEU A 450 -11.28 5.62 34.71
C LEU A 450 -10.33 6.09 33.59
N GLY A 451 -10.83 6.29 32.37
CA GLY A 451 -10.02 6.70 31.23
C GLY A 451 -10.72 6.59 29.88
N THR A 452 -9.97 6.94 28.82
CA THR A 452 -10.33 6.89 27.39
C THR A 452 -9.35 6.11 26.48
N GLY A 453 -9.87 5.43 25.45
CA GLY A 453 -9.13 4.57 24.50
C GLY A 453 -10.07 3.97 23.45
N ASP A 454 -9.57 3.54 22.28
CA ASP A 454 -10.42 3.07 21.17
C ASP A 454 -10.48 1.53 21.14
N PHE A 455 -11.52 0.94 21.73
CA PHE A 455 -11.64 -0.51 21.90
C PHE A 455 -12.43 -1.19 20.77
N ASN A 456 -12.95 -0.44 19.81
CA ASN A 456 -13.66 -0.99 18.67
C ASN A 456 -12.99 -0.65 17.32
N SER A 457 -11.84 0.04 17.37
CA SER A 457 -11.00 0.44 16.25
C SER A 457 -11.72 1.35 15.25
N ASP A 458 -12.67 2.15 15.71
CA ASP A 458 -13.43 3.09 14.87
C ASP A 458 -12.80 4.48 14.79
N GLY A 459 -11.67 4.68 15.47
CA GLY A 459 -10.91 5.92 15.54
C GLY A 459 -11.45 6.91 16.58
N LYS A 460 -12.39 6.51 17.44
CA LYS A 460 -13.01 7.39 18.45
C LYS A 460 -12.77 6.85 19.86
N PRO A 461 -12.70 7.72 20.87
CA PRO A 461 -12.46 7.30 22.24
C PRO A 461 -13.69 6.67 22.89
N ASP A 462 -13.56 5.41 23.27
CA ASP A 462 -14.42 4.70 24.21
C ASP A 462 -13.99 4.97 25.67
N ILE A 463 -14.80 4.53 26.64
CA ILE A 463 -14.61 4.84 28.07
C ILE A 463 -14.55 3.57 28.91
N ILE A 464 -13.52 3.42 29.76
CA ILE A 464 -13.54 2.40 30.83
C ILE A 464 -14.32 2.94 32.03
N MET A 465 -15.26 2.13 32.50
CA MET A 465 -16.06 2.39 33.69
C MET A 465 -15.81 1.33 34.76
N ASN A 466 -15.80 1.76 36.02
CA ASN A 466 -15.64 0.89 37.19
C ASN A 466 -16.78 1.08 38.18
N ASN A 467 -17.25 -0.01 38.77
CA ASN A 467 -18.14 0.01 39.93
C ASN A 467 -17.34 -0.39 41.18
N PRO A 468 -16.88 0.56 42.01
CA PRO A 468 -15.99 0.26 43.12
C PRO A 468 -16.67 -0.58 44.21
N SER A 469 -18.00 -0.52 44.34
CA SER A 469 -18.74 -1.29 45.35
C SER A 469 -18.85 -2.79 45.01
N GLN A 470 -18.74 -3.13 43.73
CA GLN A 470 -18.90 -4.50 43.22
C GLN A 470 -17.60 -5.04 42.60
N GLY A 471 -16.60 -4.19 42.36
CA GLY A 471 -15.36 -4.53 41.67
C GLY A 471 -15.53 -4.77 40.17
N TRP A 472 -16.69 -4.43 39.60
CA TRP A 472 -17.00 -4.66 38.19
C TRP A 472 -16.35 -3.60 37.31
N ASN A 473 -15.94 -4.03 36.12
CA ASN A 473 -15.38 -3.17 35.08
C ASN A 473 -16.19 -3.34 33.80
N SER A 474 -16.33 -2.28 33.02
CA SER A 474 -16.98 -2.32 31.71
C SER A 474 -16.37 -1.31 30.75
N LEU A 475 -16.42 -1.62 29.47
CA LEU A 475 -16.15 -0.69 28.37
C LEU A 475 -17.47 -0.09 27.91
N TRP A 476 -17.54 1.24 27.83
CA TRP A 476 -18.61 1.97 27.17
C TRP A 476 -18.14 2.32 25.77
N LEU A 477 -18.83 1.80 24.78
CA LEU A 477 -18.58 2.11 23.38
C LEU A 477 -19.21 3.46 23.02
N MET A 478 -18.47 4.31 22.35
CA MET A 478 -18.82 5.70 22.10
C MET A 478 -18.71 6.05 20.61
N ASP A 479 -19.53 7.01 20.16
CA ASP A 479 -19.40 7.70 18.88
C ASP A 479 -19.38 9.19 19.16
N GLY A 480 -18.16 9.71 19.41
CA GLY A 480 -17.95 11.00 20.07
C GLY A 480 -18.52 10.96 21.49
N THR A 481 -19.51 11.80 21.78
CA THR A 481 -20.22 11.82 23.07
C THR A 481 -21.44 10.90 23.12
N ASN A 482 -21.76 10.20 22.03
CA ASN A 482 -22.91 9.30 21.96
C ASN A 482 -22.54 7.91 22.47
N TYR A 483 -23.21 7.44 23.52
CA TYR A 483 -23.09 6.06 23.97
C TYR A 483 -23.78 5.09 22.98
N THR A 484 -23.03 4.13 22.45
CA THR A 484 -23.50 3.16 21.45
C THR A 484 -23.68 1.75 22.02
N GLY A 485 -23.01 1.41 23.11
CA GLY A 485 -23.11 0.10 23.74
C GLY A 485 -22.13 -0.10 24.89
N PHE A 486 -22.07 -1.33 25.42
CA PHE A 486 -21.05 -1.68 26.42
C PHE A 486 -20.59 -3.13 26.29
N ALA A 487 -19.40 -3.39 26.84
CA ALA A 487 -18.88 -4.73 27.07
C ALA A 487 -18.45 -4.89 28.54
N SER A 488 -18.60 -6.09 29.09
CA SER A 488 -18.13 -6.40 30.44
C SER A 488 -16.66 -6.80 30.42
N LEU A 489 -15.88 -6.25 31.35
CA LEU A 489 -14.48 -6.63 31.57
C LEU A 489 -14.35 -7.51 32.83
N PRO A 490 -13.27 -8.29 32.95
CA PRO A 490 -12.93 -8.98 34.19
C PRO A 490 -12.82 -8.00 35.37
N THR A 491 -13.01 -8.51 36.59
CA THR A 491 -12.65 -7.78 37.82
C THR A 491 -11.13 -7.70 37.93
N THR A 492 -10.57 -6.61 38.48
CA THR A 492 -9.12 -6.54 38.70
C THR A 492 -8.69 -7.54 39.79
N PRO A 493 -7.51 -8.18 39.68
CA PRO A 493 -7.02 -9.06 40.74
C PRO A 493 -6.68 -8.28 42.02
N ASP A 494 -6.64 -8.98 43.16
CA ASP A 494 -6.37 -8.36 44.46
C ASP A 494 -5.06 -7.54 44.46
N GLY A 495 -5.17 -6.26 44.84
CA GLY A 495 -4.06 -5.31 44.88
C GLY A 495 -3.69 -4.66 43.55
N TRP A 496 -4.33 -5.04 42.44
CA TRP A 496 -4.17 -4.39 41.14
C TRP A 496 -5.25 -3.33 40.91
N GLU A 497 -4.85 -2.22 40.30
CA GLU A 497 -5.71 -1.14 39.84
C GLU A 497 -5.48 -0.87 38.34
N ILE A 498 -6.50 -0.38 37.65
CA ILE A 498 -6.36 0.13 36.28
C ILE A 498 -5.67 1.49 36.39
N ALA A 499 -4.46 1.60 35.82
CA ALA A 499 -3.61 2.79 35.93
C ALA A 499 -3.80 3.77 34.75
N GLY A 500 -4.54 3.33 33.73
CA GLY A 500 -4.75 4.03 32.47
C GLY A 500 -5.11 3.03 31.37
N MET A 501 -5.35 3.54 30.17
CA MET A 501 -5.36 2.73 28.94
C MET A 501 -4.00 2.68 28.32
N ALA A 502 -3.77 1.78 27.38
CA ALA A 502 -2.43 1.28 27.13
C ALA A 502 -2.31 0.53 25.83
#